data_AF-A0A7R6P873-F1
#
_entry.id   AF-A0A7R6P873-F1
#
_cell.length_a   1.000
_cell.length_b   1.000
_cell.length_c   1.000
_cell.angle_alpha   90.00
_cell.angle_beta   90.00
_cell.angle_gamma   90.00
#
_symmetry.space_group_name_H-M   'P 1'
#
loop_
_entity.id
_entity.type
_entity.pdbx_description
1 polymer ?
#
loop_
_entity_poly.entity_id
_entity_poly.type
_entity_poly.pdbx_seq_one_letter_code
_entity_poly.pdbx_strand_id
1 'polypeptide(L)'
;MNLLTLGFSSYDIALLFFCPAGAVLGSFAYAITETISHKPPTKEDDYEFANAHVSKARGVWLGLRLVLGGILGLVLGLYFIGAIQETPTTLAKIVALSILAGYAAPNIWLAQENAVTNRLLSLINESSPESLNKPFKGHNGGDKAATL
;
A
#
# COMPACT_ATOMS: atom_id res chain seq x y z
N MET A 1 -1.56 -13.97 -34.09
CA MET A 1 -1.19 -15.23 -33.42
C MET A 1 -2.32 -15.55 -32.44
N ASN A 2 -3.01 -16.67 -32.64
CA ASN A 2 -4.18 -17.00 -31.83
C ASN A 2 -3.75 -17.42 -30.43
N LEU A 3 -4.08 -16.61 -29.41
CA LEU A 3 -3.82 -16.92 -27.99
C LEU A 3 -4.45 -18.24 -27.53
N LEU A 4 -5.52 -18.66 -28.20
CA LEU A 4 -6.14 -19.98 -28.04
C LEU A 4 -5.19 -21.15 -28.35
N THR A 5 -4.17 -20.95 -29.20
CA THR A 5 -3.18 -21.98 -29.54
C THR A 5 -2.10 -22.15 -28.46
N LEU A 6 -1.99 -21.19 -27.54
CA LEU A 6 -1.09 -21.24 -26.37
C LEU A 6 -1.72 -21.90 -25.13
N GLY A 7 -2.95 -22.43 -25.25
CA GLY A 7 -3.67 -23.06 -24.15
C GLY A 7 -4.34 -22.07 -23.18
N PHE A 8 -4.39 -20.78 -23.54
CA PHE A 8 -5.12 -19.78 -22.75
C PHE A 8 -6.63 -19.91 -22.97
N SER A 9 -7.35 -19.98 -21.85
CA SER A 9 -8.81 -19.88 -21.86
C SER A 9 -9.27 -18.44 -22.14
N SER A 10 -10.50 -18.28 -22.62
CA SER A 10 -11.14 -16.96 -22.74
C SER A 10 -11.24 -16.25 -21.39
N TYR A 11 -11.36 -17.02 -20.29
CA TYR A 11 -11.34 -16.49 -18.93
C TYR A 11 -9.97 -15.93 -18.53
N ASP A 12 -8.88 -16.56 -18.93
CA ASP A 12 -7.52 -16.07 -18.65
C ASP A 12 -7.27 -14.73 -19.34
N ILE A 13 -7.72 -14.62 -20.59
CA ILE A 13 -7.64 -13.36 -21.35
C ILE A 13 -8.47 -12.28 -20.64
N ALA A 14 -9.68 -12.60 -20.20
CA ALA A 14 -10.52 -11.67 -19.46
C ALA A 14 -9.82 -11.21 -18.17
N LEU A 15 -9.23 -12.11 -17.38
CA LEU A 15 -8.48 -11.77 -16.18
C LEU A 15 -7.29 -10.86 -16.47
N LEU A 16 -6.60 -11.07 -17.59
CA LEU A 16 -5.44 -10.27 -18.00
C LEU A 16 -5.81 -8.80 -18.26
N PHE A 17 -7.06 -8.51 -18.64
CA PHE A 17 -7.55 -7.15 -18.84
C PHE A 17 -8.29 -6.58 -17.62
N PHE A 18 -9.20 -7.37 -17.04
CA PHE A 18 -10.03 -6.90 -15.93
C PHE A 18 -9.26 -6.76 -14.62
N CYS A 19 -8.24 -7.59 -14.36
CA CYS A 19 -7.47 -7.47 -13.11
C CYS A 19 -6.65 -6.18 -13.05
N PRO A 20 -5.84 -5.81 -14.08
CA PRO A 20 -5.19 -4.50 -14.13
C PRO A 20 -6.19 -3.35 -14.07
N ALA A 21 -7.28 -3.40 -14.87
CA ALA A 21 -8.28 -2.35 -14.86
C ALA A 21 -8.92 -2.17 -13.47
N GLY A 22 -9.28 -3.26 -12.81
CA GLY A 22 -9.82 -3.25 -11.45
C GLY A 22 -8.83 -2.67 -10.44
N ALA A 23 -7.56 -3.08 -10.49
CA ALA A 23 -6.55 -2.56 -9.58
C ALA A 23 -6.22 -1.07 -9.80
N VAL A 24 -6.23 -0.61 -11.05
CA VAL A 24 -6.13 0.81 -11.40
C VAL A 24 -7.31 1.59 -10.83
N LEU A 25 -8.55 1.08 -10.98
CA LEU A 25 -9.75 1.70 -10.41
C LEU A 25 -9.68 1.76 -8.87
N GLY A 26 -9.23 0.69 -8.22
CA GLY A 26 -9.01 0.66 -6.78
C GLY A 26 -7.98 1.69 -6.31
N SER A 27 -6.84 1.78 -7.00
CA SER A 27 -5.81 2.77 -6.70
C SER A 27 -6.29 4.20 -6.95
N PHE A 28 -7.14 4.41 -7.95
CA PHE A 28 -7.73 5.71 -8.23
C PHE A 28 -8.73 6.12 -7.13
N ALA A 29 -9.58 5.19 -6.69
CA ALA A 29 -10.51 5.42 -5.59
C ALA A 29 -9.78 5.82 -4.30
N TYR A 30 -8.66 5.16 -3.98
CA TYR A 30 -7.81 5.56 -2.85
C TYR A 30 -7.29 7.00 -3.02
N ALA A 31 -6.80 7.35 -4.21
CA ALA A 31 -6.26 8.68 -4.46
C ALA A 31 -7.32 9.79 -4.33
N ILE A 32 -8.57 9.51 -4.73
CA ILE A 32 -9.70 10.41 -4.48
C ILE A 32 -9.91 10.61 -2.98
N THR A 33 -9.95 9.52 -2.20
CA THR A 33 -10.17 9.62 -0.75
C THR A 33 -9.07 10.40 -0.02
N GLU A 34 -7.83 10.33 -0.53
CA GLU A 34 -6.69 11.07 0.00
C GLU A 34 -6.73 12.57 -0.39
N THR A 35 -7.29 12.89 -1.56
CA THR A 35 -7.27 14.26 -2.11
C THR A 35 -8.48 15.11 -1.75
N ILE A 36 -9.59 14.49 -1.34
CA ILE A 36 -10.78 15.21 -0.85
C ILE A 36 -10.55 15.64 0.60
N SER A 37 -10.40 16.95 0.81
CA SER A 37 -10.45 17.56 2.14
C SER A 37 -11.79 17.22 2.81
N HIS A 38 -11.76 16.80 4.08
CA HIS A 38 -12.95 16.43 4.87
C HIS A 38 -13.94 17.59 5.11
N LYS A 39 -13.66 18.79 4.62
CA LYS A 39 -14.59 19.92 4.66
C LYS A 39 -15.24 20.08 3.28
N PRO A 40 -16.56 19.85 3.15
CA PRO A 40 -17.25 20.18 1.92
C PRO A 40 -17.14 21.70 1.67
N PRO A 41 -16.91 22.14 0.42
CA PRO A 41 -16.80 23.56 0.11
C PRO A 41 -18.11 24.25 0.55
N THR A 42 -17.98 25.18 1.49
CA THR A 42 -19.15 25.86 2.09
C THR A 42 -19.46 27.18 1.39
N LYS A 43 -18.61 27.60 0.44
CA LYS A 43 -18.74 28.83 -0.35
C LYS A 43 -18.45 28.52 -1.82
N GLU A 44 -19.22 29.12 -2.72
CA GLU A 44 -19.09 28.92 -4.17
C GLU A 44 -17.84 29.58 -4.77
N ASP A 45 -17.18 30.48 -4.04
CA ASP A 45 -15.93 31.15 -4.45
C ASP A 45 -14.65 30.39 -4.08
N ASP A 46 -14.74 29.26 -3.36
CA ASP A 46 -13.57 28.46 -2.92
C ASP A 46 -12.98 27.55 -4.03
N TYR A 47 -13.16 27.91 -5.31
CA TYR A 47 -12.47 27.26 -6.42
C TYR A 47 -11.08 27.88 -6.61
N GLU A 48 -10.17 27.62 -5.67
CA GLU A 48 -8.75 27.90 -5.88
C GLU A 48 -8.21 26.93 -6.95
N PHE A 49 -8.20 27.37 -8.21
CA PHE A 49 -7.48 26.69 -9.27
C PHE A 49 -6.02 26.54 -8.85
N ALA A 50 -5.62 25.30 -8.54
CA ALA A 50 -4.30 25.01 -8.01
C ALA A 50 -3.20 25.53 -8.96
N ASN A 51 -2.20 26.20 -8.38
CA ASN A 51 -1.02 26.71 -9.10
C ASN A 51 -0.42 25.60 -9.99
N ALA A 52 -0.08 25.93 -11.24
CA ALA A 52 0.29 24.98 -12.30
C ALA A 52 1.42 24.00 -11.89
N HIS A 53 2.33 24.44 -11.01
CA HIS A 53 3.41 23.59 -10.48
C HIS A 53 2.89 22.48 -9.55
N VAL A 54 1.92 22.79 -8.68
CA VAL A 54 1.34 21.81 -7.74
C VAL A 54 0.46 20.81 -8.49
N SER A 55 -0.22 21.26 -9.54
CA SER A 55 -1.02 20.40 -10.42
C SER A 55 -0.16 19.35 -11.16
N LYS A 56 1.00 19.76 -11.70
CA LYS A 56 1.94 18.83 -12.35
C LYS A 56 2.47 17.76 -11.38
N ALA A 57 2.86 18.16 -10.16
CA ALA A 57 3.33 17.22 -9.15
C ALA A 57 2.24 16.21 -8.76
N ARG A 58 0.99 16.67 -8.58
CA ARG A 58 -0.17 15.79 -8.33
C ARG A 58 -0.43 14.83 -9.49
N GLY A 59 -0.31 15.31 -10.73
CA GLY A 59 -0.47 14.47 -11.92
C GLY A 59 0.58 13.35 -12.01
N VAL A 60 1.85 13.66 -11.75
CA VAL A 60 2.92 12.65 -11.72
C VAL A 60 2.72 11.66 -10.58
N TRP A 61 2.34 12.15 -9.39
CA TRP A 61 2.05 11.30 -8.23
C TRP A 61 0.87 10.34 -8.50
N LEU A 62 -0.20 10.85 -9.10
CA LEU A 62 -1.37 10.04 -9.46
C LEU A 62 -1.01 9.02 -10.56
N GLY A 63 -0.26 9.45 -11.57
CA GLY A 63 0.22 8.58 -12.66
C GLY A 63 1.07 7.42 -12.14
N LEU A 64 2.01 7.70 -11.24
CA LEU A 64 2.83 6.66 -10.61
C LEU A 64 1.98 5.64 -9.85
N ARG A 65 0.95 6.11 -9.11
CA ARG A 65 0.02 5.24 -8.38
C ARG A 65 -0.80 4.35 -9.32
N LEU A 66 -1.32 4.91 -10.41
CA LEU A 66 -2.09 4.16 -11.42
C LEU A 66 -1.21 3.09 -12.08
N VAL A 67 0.04 3.41 -12.41
CA VAL A 67 0.99 2.44 -12.97
C VAL A 67 1.27 1.31 -11.97
N LEU A 68 1.49 1.65 -10.70
CA LEU A 68 1.72 0.65 -9.65
C LEU A 68 0.50 -0.26 -9.46
N GLY A 69 -0.70 0.31 -9.44
CA GLY A 69 -1.96 -0.44 -9.42
C GLY A 69 -2.11 -1.36 -10.64
N GLY A 70 -1.77 -0.87 -11.83
CA GLY A 70 -1.81 -1.66 -13.06
C GLY A 70 -0.84 -2.85 -13.04
N ILE A 71 0.39 -2.65 -12.56
CA ILE A 71 1.38 -3.72 -12.39
C ILE A 71 0.88 -4.75 -11.37
N LEU A 72 0.35 -4.29 -10.22
CA LEU A 72 -0.19 -5.18 -9.19
C LEU A 72 -1.36 -6.03 -9.74
N GLY A 73 -2.30 -5.40 -10.44
CA GLY A 73 -3.42 -6.11 -11.07
C GLY A 73 -2.97 -7.06 -12.18
N LEU A 74 -1.90 -6.74 -12.91
CA LEU A 74 -1.31 -7.63 -13.91
C LEU A 74 -0.70 -8.88 -13.25
N VAL A 75 0.06 -8.71 -12.17
CA VAL A 75 0.61 -9.82 -11.38
C VAL A 75 -0.51 -10.70 -10.83
N LEU A 76 -1.59 -10.09 -10.34
CA LEU A 76 -2.76 -10.79 -9.81
C LEU A 76 -3.48 -11.56 -10.92
N GLY A 77 -3.64 -10.97 -12.10
CA GLY A 77 -4.18 -11.64 -13.28
C GLY A 77 -3.33 -12.85 -13.68
N LEU A 78 -2.01 -12.67 -13.82
CA LEU A 78 -1.07 -13.74 -14.14
C LEU A 78 -1.06 -14.88 -13.10
N TYR A 79 -1.24 -14.55 -11.82
CA TYR A 79 -1.27 -15.54 -10.74
C TYR A 79 -2.44 -16.52 -10.86
N PHE A 80 -3.57 -16.07 -11.39
CA PHE A 80 -4.79 -16.88 -11.50
C PHE A 80 -4.99 -17.55 -12.85
N ILE A 81 -4.09 -17.32 -13.81
CA ILE A 81 -4.12 -17.98 -15.13
C ILE A 81 -4.00 -19.49 -14.96
N GLY A 82 -4.93 -20.23 -15.56
CA GLY A 82 -4.93 -21.70 -15.56
C GLY A 82 -5.15 -22.36 -14.19
N ALA A 83 -5.28 -21.57 -13.11
CA ALA A 83 -5.46 -22.08 -11.75
C ALA A 83 -6.94 -22.21 -11.34
N ILE A 84 -7.87 -21.64 -12.12
CA ILE A 84 -9.24 -21.37 -11.68
C ILE A 84 -10.30 -22.04 -12.55
N GLN A 85 -11.38 -22.49 -11.89
CA GLN A 85 -12.58 -22.97 -12.57
C GLN A 85 -13.23 -21.84 -13.38
N GLU A 86 -13.50 -22.12 -14.66
CA GLU A 86 -14.10 -21.23 -15.65
C GLU A 86 -15.58 -20.89 -15.35
N THR A 87 -15.80 -20.23 -14.22
CA THR A 87 -17.12 -19.82 -13.74
C THR A 87 -17.18 -18.30 -13.64
N PRO A 88 -18.25 -17.65 -14.12
CA PRO A 88 -18.39 -16.19 -14.04
C PRO A 88 -18.30 -15.66 -12.61
N THR A 89 -18.81 -16.43 -11.64
CA THR A 89 -18.75 -16.08 -10.21
C THR A 89 -17.32 -15.99 -9.70
N THR A 90 -16.43 -16.87 -10.15
CA THR A 90 -15.03 -16.84 -9.69
C THR A 90 -14.28 -15.68 -10.32
N LEU A 91 -14.52 -15.39 -11.60
CA LEU A 91 -13.99 -14.20 -12.26
C LEU A 91 -14.38 -12.93 -11.52
N ALA A 92 -15.67 -12.75 -11.17
CA ALA A 92 -16.13 -11.58 -10.45
C ALA A 92 -15.43 -11.40 -9.09
N LYS A 93 -15.18 -12.50 -8.36
CA LYS A 93 -14.44 -12.47 -7.08
C LYS A 93 -12.99 -12.02 -7.27
N ILE A 94 -12.30 -12.51 -8.30
CA ILE A 94 -10.91 -12.12 -8.57
C ILE A 94 -10.83 -10.65 -8.96
N VAL A 95 -11.75 -10.18 -9.80
CA VAL A 95 -11.82 -8.77 -10.19
C VAL A 95 -12.12 -7.88 -8.97
N ALA A 96 -13.03 -8.30 -8.08
CA ALA A 96 -13.27 -7.59 -6.83
C ALA A 96 -12.01 -7.57 -5.93
N LEU A 97 -11.29 -8.68 -5.85
CA LEU A 97 -10.02 -8.77 -5.13
C LEU A 97 -8.94 -7.86 -5.74
N SER A 98 -8.87 -7.73 -7.08
CA SER A 98 -7.89 -6.84 -7.72
C SER A 98 -8.19 -5.37 -7.41
N ILE A 99 -9.47 -4.98 -7.37
CA ILE A 99 -9.89 -3.63 -6.95
C ILE A 99 -9.49 -3.38 -5.49
N LEU A 100 -9.82 -4.31 -4.59
CA LEU A 100 -9.47 -4.19 -3.17
C LEU A 100 -7.96 -4.14 -2.96
N ALA A 101 -7.20 -4.96 -3.67
CA ALA A 101 -5.74 -4.95 -3.62
C ALA A 101 -5.17 -3.62 -4.09
N GLY A 102 -5.68 -3.07 -5.21
CA GLY A 102 -5.28 -1.75 -5.71
C GLY A 102 -5.60 -0.62 -4.74
N TYR A 103 -6.73 -0.70 -4.03
CA TYR A 103 -7.11 0.28 -2.99
C TYR A 103 -6.24 0.17 -1.73
N ALA A 104 -5.93 -1.06 -1.27
CA ALA A 104 -5.22 -1.30 -0.03
C ALA A 104 -3.68 -1.18 -0.14
N ALA A 105 -3.12 -1.32 -1.35
CA ALA A 105 -1.68 -1.32 -1.58
C ALA A 105 -0.91 -0.17 -0.90
N PRO A 106 -1.37 1.10 -0.91
CA PRO A 106 -0.62 2.19 -0.30
C PRO A 106 -0.54 2.09 1.22
N ASN A 107 -1.62 1.68 1.88
CA ASN A 107 -1.65 1.52 3.33
C ASN A 107 -0.70 0.40 3.78
N ILE A 108 -0.61 -0.69 3.00
CA ILE A 108 0.30 -1.79 3.26
C ILE A 108 1.75 -1.33 3.12
N TRP A 109 2.06 -0.56 2.07
CA TRP A 109 3.41 -0.04 1.84
C TRP A 109 3.87 0.90 2.98
N LEU A 110 3.00 1.82 3.40
CA LEU A 110 3.27 2.72 4.53
C LEU A 110 3.50 1.94 5.84
N ALA A 111 2.72 0.89 6.09
CA ALA A 111 2.91 0.04 7.26
C ALA A 111 4.27 -0.69 7.23
N GLN A 112 4.71 -1.15 6.06
CA GLN A 112 6.01 -1.79 5.88
C GLN A 112 7.17 -0.80 6.06
N GLU A 113 7.07 0.39 5.48
CA GLU A 113 8.07 1.45 5.62
C GLU A 113 8.26 1.85 7.09
N ASN A 114 7.15 2.02 7.83
CA ASN A 114 7.19 2.30 9.27
C ASN A 114 7.83 1.15 10.06
N ALA A 115 7.50 -0.10 9.73
CA ALA A 115 8.08 -1.26 10.41
C ALA A 115 9.60 -1.33 10.20
N VAL A 116 10.08 -1.12 8.97
CA VAL A 116 11.52 -1.13 8.65
C VAL A 116 12.24 0.05 9.32
N THR A 117 11.66 1.25 9.29
CA THR A 117 12.24 2.46 9.91
C THR A 117 12.40 2.30 11.42
N ASN A 118 11.39 1.75 12.10
CA ASN A 118 11.45 1.48 13.53
C ASN A 118 12.56 0.48 13.90
N ARG A 119 12.78 -0.54 13.07
CA ARG A 119 13.89 -1.48 13.25
C ARG A 119 15.24 -0.78 13.05
N LEU A 120 15.37 0.03 12.01
CA LEU A 120 16.60 0.77 11.74
C LEU A 120 16.95 1.73 12.89
N LEU A 121 15.98 2.49 13.39
CA LEU A 121 16.17 3.39 14.53
C LEU A 121 16.58 2.65 15.81
N SER A 122 16.00 1.46 16.06
CA SER A 122 16.41 0.65 17.22
C SER A 122 17.87 0.20 17.15
N LEU A 123 18.36 -0.16 15.95
CA LEU A 123 19.75 -0.55 15.73
C LEU A 123 20.71 0.64 15.84
N ILE A 124 20.30 1.82 15.37
CA ILE A 124 21.10 3.06 15.51
C ILE A 124 21.22 3.45 16.99
N ASN A 125 20.14 3.38 17.75
CA ASN A 125 20.17 3.69 19.19
C ASN A 125 21.01 2.69 20.00
N GLU A 126 21.02 1.41 19.62
CA GLU A 126 21.84 0.39 20.27
C GLU A 126 23.33 0.52 19.91
N SER A 127 23.65 0.99 18.70
CA SER A 127 25.03 1.22 18.24
C SER A 127 25.60 2.60 18.62
N SER A 128 24.79 3.52 19.16
CA SER A 128 25.25 4.82 19.60
C SER A 128 26.03 4.72 20.92
N PRO A 129 27.28 5.24 21.00
CA PRO A 129 28.17 5.07 22.16
C PRO A 129 27.73 5.80 23.44
N GLU A 130 26.59 6.52 23.41
CA GLU A 130 26.02 7.20 24.59
C GLU A 130 25.44 6.21 25.62
N SER A 131 25.15 4.97 25.22
CA SER A 131 24.72 3.90 26.13
C SER A 131 25.84 3.34 27.02
N LEU A 132 27.12 3.65 26.72
CA LEU A 132 28.28 3.32 27.55
C LEU A 132 28.56 4.36 28.66
N ASN A 133 27.81 5.47 28.71
CA ASN A 133 27.90 6.47 29.78
C ASN A 133 26.64 6.50 30.67
N LYS A 134 26.04 5.33 30.90
CA LYS A 134 25.18 5.17 32.08
C LYS A 134 26.08 4.69 33.22
N PRO A 135 26.24 5.46 34.31
CA PRO A 135 26.96 4.95 35.47
C PRO A 135 26.28 3.66 35.92
N PHE A 136 27.08 2.60 35.97
CA PHE A 136 26.71 1.30 36.49
C PHE A 136 26.08 1.54 37.85
N LYS A 137 24.76 1.43 37.94
CA LYS A 137 24.04 1.57 39.21
C LYS A 137 24.33 0.30 39.98
N GLY A 138 25.44 0.33 40.72
CA GLY A 138 25.90 -0.74 41.56
C GLY A 138 24.75 -1.21 42.43
N HIS A 139 24.38 -2.48 42.25
CA HIS A 139 23.48 -3.16 43.14
C HIS A 139 24.22 -3.35 44.47
N ASN A 140 24.11 -2.34 45.35
CA ASN A 140 24.56 -2.48 46.74
C ASN A 140 23.58 -3.43 47.42
N GLY A 141 23.94 -4.71 47.41
CA GLY A 141 23.57 -5.62 48.49
C GLY A 141 24.24 -5.15 49.78
N GLY A 142 23.46 -5.12 50.86
CA GLY A 142 23.94 -4.72 52.17
C GLY A 142 22.80 -4.42 53.13
N ASP A 143 22.30 -5.50 53.74
CA ASP A 143 21.66 -5.59 55.06
C ASP A 143 21.54 -4.31 55.91
N LYS A 144 20.37 -4.10 56.53
CA LYS A 144 20.19 -4.32 57.99
C LYS A 144 18.80 -3.87 58.51
N ALA A 145 18.32 -4.69 59.45
CA ALA A 145 17.47 -4.39 60.62
C ALA A 145 16.01 -3.94 60.33
N ALA A 146 15.00 -4.78 60.59
CA ALA A 146 14.44 -5.12 61.90
C ALA A 146 14.02 -3.89 62.73
N THR A 147 12.70 -3.64 62.81
CA THR A 147 11.91 -3.64 64.06
C THR A 147 10.45 -3.26 63.79
N LEU A 148 9.57 -4.13 64.31
CA LEU A 148 8.23 -3.93 64.89
C LEU A 148 7.45 -2.65 64.58
#